data_AF-A0A7Y4S8J2-F1
#
_entry.id   AF-A0A7Y4S8J2-F1
#
_cell.length_a   1.000
_cell.length_b   1.000
_cell.length_c   1.000
_cell.angle_alpha   90.00
_cell.angle_beta   90.00
_cell.angle_gamma   90.00
#
_symmetry.space_group_name_H-M   'P 1'
#
loop_
_entity.id
_entity.type
_entity.pdbx_description
1 polymer ?
#
loop_
_entity_poly.entity_id
_entity_poly.type
_entity_poly.pdbx_seq_one_letter_code
_entity_poly.pdbx_strand_id
1 'polypeptide(L)'
;MTTKRIAKSSILEAVHETAQDLLELDFINKNRMQQYEAMCLQPIPDYDQAKIRALRDRYKLSQSAFAIVLNTSPSTVRKWEVGDKHPSGPSLKLLNLLDRKGLEVLI
;
A
#
# COMPACT_ATOMS: atom_id res chain seq x y z
N MET A 1 -6.24 -15.77 15.71
CA MET A 1 -7.17 -14.74 15.22
C MET A 1 -6.68 -14.25 13.87
N THR A 2 -7.17 -14.86 12.79
CA THR A 2 -6.89 -14.42 11.42
C THR A 2 -7.55 -13.05 11.22
N THR A 3 -6.73 -12.05 10.89
CA THR A 3 -7.23 -10.71 10.60
C THR A 3 -8.09 -10.81 9.35
N LYS A 4 -9.42 -10.68 9.49
CA LYS A 4 -10.38 -10.77 8.38
C LYS A 4 -10.09 -9.65 7.39
N ARG A 5 -9.27 -9.95 6.37
CA ARG A 5 -9.00 -9.04 5.25
C ARG A 5 -10.25 -9.07 4.39
N ILE A 6 -11.01 -7.98 4.40
CA ILE A 6 -12.30 -7.86 3.69
C ILE A 6 -12.04 -8.08 2.20
N ALA A 7 -12.29 -9.26 1.65
CA ALA A 7 -12.09 -9.47 0.22
C ALA A 7 -13.01 -8.55 -0.60
N LYS A 8 -12.56 -8.12 -1.80
CA LYS A 8 -13.31 -7.19 -2.68
C LYS A 8 -14.70 -7.68 -3.10
N SER A 9 -14.96 -8.98 -2.96
CA SER A 9 -16.19 -9.66 -3.36
C SER A 9 -16.32 -10.93 -2.52
N SER A 10 -17.56 -11.32 -2.20
CA SER A 10 -17.86 -12.60 -1.55
C SER A 10 -17.27 -13.80 -2.31
N ILE A 11 -17.15 -13.69 -3.64
CA ILE A 11 -16.52 -14.72 -4.47
C ILE A 11 -15.03 -14.84 -4.15
N LEU A 12 -14.32 -13.72 -4.03
CA LEU A 12 -12.88 -13.75 -3.71
C LEU A 12 -12.64 -14.21 -2.27
N GLU A 13 -13.55 -13.92 -1.33
CA GLU A 13 -13.51 -14.45 0.03
C GLU A 13 -13.60 -15.98 0.02
N ALA A 14 -14.60 -16.53 -0.68
CA ALA A 14 -14.78 -17.99 -0.79
C ALA A 14 -13.62 -18.70 -1.51
N VAL A 15 -13.08 -18.08 -2.58
CA VAL A 15 -11.89 -18.60 -3.28
C VAL A 15 -10.66 -18.59 -2.36
N HIS A 16 -10.48 -17.52 -1.57
CA HIS A 16 -9.37 -17.42 -0.63
C HIS A 16 -9.48 -18.47 0.49
N GLU A 17 -10.67 -18.65 1.06
CA GLU A 17 -10.96 -19.69 2.06
C GLU A 17 -10.65 -21.09 1.51
N THR A 18 -11.13 -21.40 0.30
CA THR A 18 -10.82 -22.69 -0.35
C THR A 18 -9.31 -22.86 -0.56
N ALA A 19 -8.60 -21.80 -0.93
CA ALA A 19 -7.15 -21.85 -1.09
C ALA A 19 -6.40 -22.10 0.23
N GLN A 20 -6.96 -21.67 1.38
CA GLN A 20 -6.40 -21.99 2.69
C GLN A 20 -6.49 -23.48 2.99
N ASP A 21 -7.64 -24.10 2.77
CA ASP A 21 -7.81 -25.55 2.94
C ASP A 21 -6.84 -26.34 2.05
N LEU A 22 -6.68 -25.92 0.80
CA LEU A 22 -5.73 -26.54 -0.13
C LEU A 22 -4.27 -26.38 0.32
N LEU A 23 -3.93 -25.31 1.02
CA LEU A 23 -2.59 -25.11 1.60
C LEU A 23 -2.39 -26.02 2.82
N GLU A 24 -3.40 -26.14 3.69
CA GLU A 24 -3.34 -27.00 4.88
C GLU A 24 -3.22 -28.48 4.53
N LEU A 25 -3.81 -28.88 3.41
CA LEU A 25 -3.74 -30.24 2.86
C LEU A 25 -2.55 -30.46 1.92
N ASP A 26 -1.59 -29.52 1.84
CA ASP A 26 -0.40 -29.56 0.99
C ASP A 26 -0.65 -29.70 -0.54
N PHE A 27 -1.89 -29.48 -1.00
CA PHE A 27 -2.21 -29.45 -2.44
C PHE A 27 -1.64 -28.22 -3.15
N ILE A 28 -1.44 -27.13 -2.41
CA ILE A 28 -0.75 -25.93 -2.89
C ILE A 28 0.35 -25.53 -1.92
N ASN A 29 1.36 -24.81 -2.42
CA ASN A 29 2.44 -24.28 -1.58
C ASN A 29 2.22 -22.81 -1.21
N LYS A 30 3.07 -22.30 -0.31
CA LYS A 30 3.04 -20.90 0.14
C LYS A 30 3.15 -19.88 -0.99
N ASN A 31 3.94 -20.16 -2.04
CA ASN A 31 4.07 -19.26 -3.18
C ASN A 31 2.75 -19.12 -3.94
N ARG A 32 1.99 -20.22 -4.06
CA ARG A 32 0.65 -20.20 -4.68
C ARG A 32 -0.36 -19.49 -3.79
N MET A 33 -0.31 -19.71 -2.48
CA MET A 33 -1.15 -18.95 -1.53
C MET A 33 -0.92 -17.43 -1.62
N GLN A 34 0.33 -16.98 -1.81
CA GLN A 34 0.64 -15.56 -1.99
C GLN A 34 -0.05 -14.94 -3.21
N GLN A 35 -0.34 -15.72 -4.26
CA GLN A 35 -1.08 -15.22 -5.42
C GLN A 35 -2.55 -14.96 -5.06
N TYR A 36 -3.19 -15.84 -4.30
CA TYR A 36 -4.56 -15.64 -3.80
C TYR A 36 -4.63 -14.44 -2.83
N GLU A 37 -3.64 -14.29 -1.95
CA GLU A 37 -3.51 -13.11 -1.08
C GLU A 37 -3.41 -11.81 -1.89
N ALA A 38 -2.64 -11.81 -2.99
CA ALA A 38 -2.49 -10.65 -3.85
C ALA A 38 -3.81 -10.23 -4.51
N MET A 39 -4.65 -11.19 -4.90
CA MET A 39 -5.99 -10.93 -5.47
C MET A 39 -6.95 -10.28 -4.45
N CYS A 40 -6.74 -10.54 -3.16
CA CYS A 40 -7.55 -10.01 -2.07
C CYS A 40 -7.05 -8.66 -1.53
N LEU A 41 -6.02 -8.07 -2.15
CA LEU A 41 -5.48 -6.77 -1.72
C LEU A 41 -6.55 -5.67 -1.84
N GLN A 42 -6.67 -4.90 -0.76
CA GLN A 42 -7.53 -3.73 -0.74
C GLN A 42 -7.06 -2.67 -1.73
N PRO A 43 -7.99 -1.96 -2.40
CA PRO A 43 -7.66 -0.75 -3.12
C PRO A 43 -6.87 0.21 -2.23
N ILE A 44 -5.87 0.86 -2.81
CA ILE A 44 -5.12 1.90 -2.13
C ILE A 44 -5.96 3.19 -2.21
N PRO A 45 -6.20 3.89 -1.09
CA PRO A 45 -6.95 5.15 -1.13
C PRO A 45 -6.17 6.22 -1.91
N ASP A 46 -6.89 7.20 -2.44
CA ASP A 46 -6.28 8.34 -3.11
C ASP A 46 -5.61 9.28 -2.10
N TYR A 47 -4.45 9.81 -2.52
CA TYR A 47 -3.66 10.80 -1.80
C TYR A 47 -3.66 12.11 -2.60
N ASP A 48 -4.52 13.04 -2.19
CA ASP A 48 -4.56 14.40 -2.71
C ASP A 48 -3.43 15.27 -2.14
N GLN A 49 -3.30 16.49 -2.66
CA GLN A 49 -2.27 17.45 -2.25
C GLN A 49 -2.24 17.71 -0.73
N ALA A 50 -3.41 17.73 -0.08
CA ALA A 50 -3.53 18.05 1.34
C ALA A 50 -3.09 16.86 2.20
N LYS A 51 -3.50 15.64 1.83
CA LYS A 51 -3.07 14.39 2.46
C LYS A 51 -1.56 14.19 2.36
N ILE A 52 -0.97 14.45 1.19
CA ILE A 52 0.47 14.28 1.00
C ILE A 52 1.25 15.27 1.87
N ARG A 53 0.82 16.54 1.89
CA ARG A 53 1.42 17.56 2.76
C ARG A 53 1.28 17.19 4.23
N ALA A 54 0.09 16.78 4.67
CA ALA A 54 -0.16 16.37 6.05
C ALA A 54 0.67 15.15 6.45
N LEU A 55 0.84 14.17 5.55
CA LEU A 55 1.66 12.99 5.80
C LEU A 55 3.15 13.37 5.96
N ARG A 56 3.66 14.26 5.11
CA ARG A 56 5.02 14.78 5.24
C ARG A 56 5.22 15.55 6.55
N ASP A 57 4.28 16.43 6.90
CA ASP A 57 4.35 17.27 8.09
C ASP A 57 4.22 16.46 9.38
N ARG A 58 3.41 15.37 9.39
CA ARG A 58 3.32 14.41 10.50
C ARG A 58 4.68 13.85 10.91
N TYR A 59 5.58 13.63 9.96
CA TYR A 59 6.95 13.15 10.22
C TYR A 59 7.99 14.28 10.28
N LYS A 60 7.56 15.55 10.22
CA LYS A 60 8.42 16.74 10.27
C LYS A 60 9.53 16.74 9.22
N LEU A 61 9.23 16.20 8.03
CA LEU A 61 10.18 16.10 6.93
C LEU A 61 10.09 17.33 6.02
N SER A 62 11.24 17.80 5.54
CA SER A 62 11.29 18.73 4.41
C SER A 62 10.84 18.03 3.12
N GLN A 63 10.43 18.78 2.09
CA GLN A 63 10.09 18.19 0.79
C GLN A 63 11.25 17.35 0.22
N SER A 64 12.49 17.80 0.41
CA SER A 64 13.68 17.06 -0.04
C SER A 64 13.90 15.77 0.74
N ALA A 65 13.77 15.79 2.07
CA ALA A 65 13.90 14.59 2.89
C ALA A 65 12.79 13.57 2.58
N PHE A 66 11.55 14.04 2.39
CA PHE A 66 10.43 13.21 2.00
C PHE A 66 10.62 12.57 0.62
N ALA A 67 11.21 13.31 -0.33
CA ALA A 67 11.55 12.78 -1.64
C ALA A 67 12.59 11.65 -1.56
N ILE A 68 13.60 11.77 -0.70
CA ILE A 68 14.60 10.71 -0.46
C ILE A 68 13.92 9.45 0.10
N VAL A 69 13.07 9.61 1.12
CA VAL A 69 12.32 8.48 1.72
C VAL A 69 11.46 7.74 0.69
N LEU A 70 10.83 8.48 -0.23
CA LEU A 70 9.98 7.89 -1.26
C LEU A 70 10.73 7.50 -2.55
N ASN A 71 12.06 7.59 -2.57
CA ASN A 71 12.91 7.35 -3.73
C ASN A 71 12.41 8.09 -5.00
N THR A 72 12.18 9.40 -4.86
CA THR A 72 11.73 10.29 -5.93
C THR A 72 12.43 11.65 -5.88
N SER A 73 12.10 12.56 -6.79
CA SER A 73 12.69 13.91 -6.80
C SER A 73 11.90 14.89 -5.92
N PRO A 74 12.56 15.90 -5.32
CA PRO A 74 11.87 16.99 -4.62
C PRO A 74 10.86 17.72 -5.50
N SER A 75 11.15 17.84 -6.80
CA SER A 75 10.23 18.42 -7.80
C SER A 75 8.96 17.60 -7.96
N THR A 76 9.03 16.27 -7.84
CA THR A 76 7.85 15.39 -7.88
C THR A 76 6.99 15.57 -6.64
N VAL A 77 7.59 15.58 -5.45
CA VAL A 77 6.89 15.86 -4.19
C VAL A 77 6.20 17.22 -4.23
N ARG A 78 6.89 18.26 -4.71
CA ARG A 78 6.30 19.59 -4.89
C ARG A 78 5.08 19.55 -5.81
N LYS A 79 5.17 18.87 -6.97
CA LYS A 79 4.05 18.76 -7.92
C LYS A 79 2.85 18.04 -7.33
N TRP A 80 3.08 17.04 -6.47
CA TRP A 80 2.02 16.39 -5.72
C TRP A 80 1.35 17.34 -4.70
N GLU A 81 2.16 18.08 -3.93
CA GLU A 81 1.65 18.99 -2.89
C GLU A 81 0.99 20.27 -3.41
N VAL A 82 1.08 20.56 -4.71
CA VAL A 82 0.37 21.65 -5.37
C VAL A 82 -0.72 21.16 -6.33
N GLY A 83 -0.92 19.84 -6.44
CA GLY A 83 -1.95 19.24 -7.29
C GLY A 83 -1.67 19.22 -8.80
N ASP A 84 -0.47 19.61 -9.24
CA ASP A 84 -0.04 19.57 -10.66
C ASP A 84 0.10 18.11 -11.16
N LYS A 85 0.45 17.19 -10.26
CA LYS A 85 0.50 15.75 -10.54
C LYS A 85 -0.08 14.96 -9.39
N HIS A 86 -0.53 13.75 -9.69
CA HIS A 86 -0.99 12.79 -8.69
C HIS A 86 -0.02 11.59 -8.62
N PRO A 87 0.28 11.07 -7.42
CA PRO A 87 1.03 9.83 -7.29
C PRO A 87 0.22 8.67 -7.88
N SER A 88 0.91 7.73 -8.53
CA SER A 88 0.30 6.54 -9.10
C SER A 88 1.21 5.33 -8.93
N GLY A 89 0.66 4.13 -9.13
CA GLY A 89 1.40 2.89 -9.12
C GLY A 89 2.27 2.70 -7.86
N PRO A 90 3.60 2.49 -8.00
CA PRO A 90 4.50 2.29 -6.86
C PRO A 90 4.53 3.45 -5.86
N SER A 91 4.51 4.71 -6.32
CA SER A 91 4.55 5.87 -5.42
C SER A 91 3.31 5.94 -4.53
N LEU A 92 2.14 5.63 -5.11
CA LEU A 92 0.87 5.55 -4.35
C LEU A 92 0.92 4.42 -3.31
N LYS A 93 1.53 3.27 -3.66
CA LYS A 93 1.75 2.17 -2.70
C LYS A 93 2.66 2.58 -1.54
N LEU A 94 3.76 3.28 -1.82
CA LEU A 94 4.70 3.74 -0.80
C LEU A 94 4.06 4.76 0.15
N LEU A 95 3.31 5.73 -0.37
CA LEU A 95 2.55 6.68 0.44
C LEU A 95 1.58 5.96 1.39
N ASN A 96 0.83 4.98 0.88
CA ASN A 96 -0.08 4.18 1.70
C ASN A 96 0.62 3.29 2.73
N LEU A 97 1.81 2.77 2.42
CA LEU A 97 2.61 2.04 3.40
C LEU A 97 3.09 2.97 4.52
N LEU A 98 3.63 4.13 4.16
CA LEU A 98 4.10 5.15 5.10
C LEU A 98 2.99 5.66 6.03
N ASP A 99 1.80 5.89 5.48
CA ASP A 99 0.65 6.36 6.22
C ASP A 99 0.16 5.33 7.26
N ARG A 100 0.01 4.07 6.81
CA ARG A 100 -0.54 2.97 7.62
C ARG A 100 0.44 2.35 8.60
N LYS A 101 1.74 2.32 8.27
CA LYS A 101 2.71 1.49 9.01
C LYS A 101 3.83 2.28 9.68
N GLY A 102 4.01 3.57 9.40
CA GLY A 102 5.11 4.33 9.98
C GLY A 102 6.24 4.61 8.99
N LEU A 103 7.13 5.52 9.38
CA LEU A 103 8.30 5.92 8.60
C LEU A 103 9.37 4.82 8.55
N GLU A 104 9.43 4.00 9.59
CA GLU A 104 10.39 2.91 9.78
C GLU A 104 10.28 1.81 8.71
N VAL A 105 9.18 1.77 7.94
CA VAL A 105 9.04 0.80 6.84
C VAL A 105 9.85 1.20 5.61
N LEU A 106 10.31 2.45 5.52
CA LEU A 106 10.99 3.01 4.35
C LEU A 106 12.45 3.43 4.61
N ILE A 107 12.97 3.20 5.81
CA ILE A 107 14.36 3.50 6.22
C ILE A 107 14.98 2.21 6.75
#